data_AF-A0A8S3SNX3-F1
#
_entry.id   AF-A0A8S3SNX3-F1
#
_cell.length_a   1.000
_cell.length_b   1.000
_cell.length_c   1.000
_cell.angle_alpha   90.00
_cell.angle_beta   90.00
_cell.angle_gamma   90.00
#
_symmetry.space_group_name_H-M   'P 1'
#
loop_
_entity.id
_entity.type
_entity.pdbx_description
1 polymer ?
#
loop_
_entity_poly.entity_id
_entity_poly.type
_entity_poly.pdbx_seq_one_letter_code
_entity_poly.pdbx_strand_id
1 'polypeptide(L)'
;MEVQSSVPISLYGIQDRDKGGYTEAYMAIPRKYLSTNYLLPSFKVYVGADSALTITTTDESTTVTINLRMEKGPLLYNNVNYNNNDVISLVLNKFYSFKLSHSSDLSGTTIQASKPISVLTSSKANQVTGKHSVNELLEMILPLNQIDNFYVIPEIVTRHTSTVRVYCPEETTLSIYNGNNRLTKHVEARDFFDITHHKISYINGNRDFLVMIIPHELPGGTGTVFMMTIHGVNQYMSTYDFAVPAIDNLKSHITVCVKSSALS
;
A
#
# COMPACT_ATOMS: atom_id res chain seq x y z
N MET A 1 3.03 -18.71 -9.02
CA MET A 1 3.53 -18.52 -10.40
C MET A 1 4.85 -17.77 -10.31
N GLU A 2 5.90 -18.21 -11.01
CA GLU A 2 7.17 -17.49 -11.14
C GLU A 2 7.31 -17.06 -12.61
N VAL A 3 7.70 -15.81 -12.85
CA VAL A 3 8.00 -15.28 -14.18
C VAL A 3 9.49 -14.96 -14.23
N GLN A 4 10.18 -15.46 -15.25
CA GLN A 4 11.61 -15.25 -15.46
C GLN A 4 11.84 -14.62 -16.82
N SER A 5 12.87 -13.77 -16.91
CA SER A 5 13.27 -13.09 -18.14
C SER A 5 14.77 -12.86 -18.14
N SER A 6 15.40 -12.96 -19.32
CA SER A 6 16.81 -12.62 -19.53
C SER A 6 17.05 -11.12 -19.70
N VAL A 7 15.98 -10.34 -19.88
CA VAL A 7 15.99 -8.87 -19.98
C VAL A 7 15.17 -8.25 -18.85
N PRO A 8 15.42 -6.98 -18.47
CA PRO A 8 14.56 -6.27 -17.52
C PRO A 8 13.10 -6.27 -18.00
N ILE A 9 12.18 -6.64 -17.10
CA ILE A 9 10.74 -6.63 -17.35
C ILE A 9 10.03 -5.99 -16.15
N SER A 10 8.89 -5.37 -16.43
CA SER A 10 7.90 -4.96 -15.42
C SER A 10 6.71 -5.90 -15.50
N LEU A 11 6.21 -6.35 -14.36
CA LEU A 11 5.06 -7.24 -14.27
C LEU A 11 3.96 -6.56 -13.47
N TYR A 12 2.73 -6.61 -13.98
CA TYR A 12 1.54 -6.06 -13.32
C TYR A 12 0.57 -7.20 -13.04
N GLY A 13 0.04 -7.24 -11.83
CA GLY A 13 -1.10 -8.08 -11.49
C GLY A 13 -2.38 -7.26 -11.65
N ILE A 14 -3.32 -7.74 -12.48
CA ILE A 14 -4.62 -7.09 -12.68
C ILE A 14 -5.69 -8.00 -12.11
N GLN A 15 -6.51 -7.46 -11.21
CA GLN A 15 -7.71 -8.09 -10.74
C GLN A 15 -8.91 -7.45 -11.44
N ASP A 16 -9.50 -8.18 -12.39
CA ASP A 16 -10.73 -7.77 -13.06
C ASP A 16 -11.90 -8.64 -12.60
N ARG A 17 -13.08 -8.03 -12.44
CA ARG A 17 -14.30 -8.71 -12.03
C ARG A 17 -15.33 -8.58 -13.15
N ASP A 18 -15.40 -9.62 -13.98
CA ASP A 18 -16.20 -9.78 -15.21
C ASP A 18 -17.68 -9.32 -15.16
N LYS A 19 -18.26 -9.07 -13.97
CA LYS A 19 -19.69 -8.74 -13.80
C LYS A 19 -19.95 -7.67 -12.73
N GLY A 20 -19.39 -6.46 -12.88
CA GLY A 20 -19.90 -5.30 -12.12
C GLY A 20 -18.95 -4.19 -11.70
N GLY A 21 -17.76 -4.06 -12.29
CA GLY A 21 -17.15 -2.72 -12.43
C GLY A 21 -16.15 -2.27 -11.36
N TYR A 22 -15.18 -3.10 -10.98
CA TYR A 22 -13.98 -2.66 -10.26
C TYR A 22 -12.77 -3.44 -10.79
N THR A 23 -11.75 -2.71 -11.25
CA THR A 23 -10.47 -3.28 -11.71
C THR A 23 -9.38 -2.67 -10.86
N GLU A 24 -8.67 -3.51 -10.11
CA GLU A 24 -7.50 -3.10 -9.34
C GLU A 24 -6.24 -3.66 -9.97
N ALA A 25 -5.13 -2.97 -9.79
CA ALA A 25 -3.84 -3.45 -10.27
C ALA A 25 -2.73 -3.11 -9.28
N TYR A 26 -1.70 -3.94 -9.26
CA TYR A 26 -0.47 -3.68 -8.52
C TYR A 26 0.74 -3.96 -9.41
N MET A 27 1.85 -3.28 -9.13
CA MET A 27 3.13 -3.61 -9.74
C MET A 27 3.82 -4.69 -8.93
N ALA A 28 4.22 -5.78 -9.59
CA ALA A 28 4.92 -6.86 -8.91
C ALA A 28 6.38 -6.47 -8.65
N ILE A 29 6.78 -6.50 -7.38
CA ILE A 29 8.16 -6.27 -6.95
C ILE A 29 9.03 -7.47 -7.36
N PRO A 30 10.12 -7.26 -8.12
CA PRO A 30 11.04 -8.34 -8.50
C PRO A 30 11.61 -9.07 -7.29
N ARG A 31 11.86 -10.38 -7.42
CA ARG A 31 12.36 -11.23 -6.32
C ARG A 31 13.61 -10.67 -5.62
N LYS A 32 14.54 -10.07 -6.38
CA LYS A 32 15.77 -9.46 -5.83
C LYS A 32 15.52 -8.26 -4.90
N TYR A 33 14.32 -7.69 -4.96
CA TYR A 33 13.86 -6.58 -4.12
C TYR A 33 12.83 -7.04 -3.08
N LEU A 34 12.56 -8.33 -2.93
CA LEU A 34 11.79 -8.81 -1.79
C LEU A 34 12.69 -8.88 -0.55
N SER A 35 12.09 -8.78 0.63
CA SER A 35 12.80 -8.85 1.91
C SER A 35 12.04 -9.72 2.91
N THR A 36 12.49 -9.69 4.16
CA THR A 36 11.98 -10.48 5.27
C THR A 36 11.13 -9.68 6.26
N ASN A 37 11.11 -8.35 6.17
CA ASN A 37 10.42 -7.48 7.13
C ASN A 37 9.46 -6.54 6.42
N TYR A 38 8.21 -6.53 6.86
CA TYR A 38 7.15 -5.67 6.30
C TYR A 38 6.30 -5.07 7.43
N LEU A 39 5.85 -3.84 7.22
CA LEU A 39 4.74 -3.22 7.95
C LEU A 39 3.54 -3.22 7.00
N LEU A 40 2.39 -3.69 7.45
CA LEU A 40 1.18 -3.73 6.63
C LEU A 40 0.50 -2.36 6.59
N PRO A 41 0.52 -1.63 5.46
CA PRO A 41 -0.45 -0.57 5.19
C PRO A 41 -1.81 -1.19 4.87
N SER A 42 -2.81 -0.91 5.69
CA SER A 42 -4.19 -1.23 5.37
C SER A 42 -4.99 0.07 5.31
N PHE A 43 -6.14 -0.01 4.64
CA PHE A 43 -7.07 1.10 4.57
C PHE A 43 -8.47 0.55 4.62
N LYS A 44 -9.20 0.92 5.68
CA LYS A 44 -10.59 0.55 5.88
C LYS A 44 -11.39 1.78 6.29
N VAL A 45 -12.41 2.13 5.51
CA VAL A 45 -13.27 3.31 5.79
C VAL A 45 -14.70 2.92 6.14
N TYR A 46 -15.22 1.81 5.61
CA TYR A 46 -16.65 1.48 5.72
C TYR A 46 -16.97 0.40 6.77
N VAL A 47 -18.13 0.51 7.43
CA VAL A 47 -18.65 -0.49 8.38
C VAL A 47 -19.18 -1.68 7.57
N GLY A 48 -18.40 -2.76 7.52
CA GLY A 48 -18.65 -3.94 6.69
C GLY A 48 -17.54 -4.22 5.66
N ALA A 49 -16.55 -3.33 5.57
CA ALA A 49 -15.31 -3.58 4.85
C ALA A 49 -14.38 -4.53 5.63
N ASP A 50 -13.62 -5.33 4.89
CA ASP A 50 -12.57 -6.19 5.45
C ASP A 50 -11.20 -5.68 5.03
N SER A 51 -10.23 -5.82 5.93
CA SER A 51 -8.80 -5.70 5.61
C SER A 51 -8.21 -7.10 5.50
N ALA A 52 -7.29 -7.30 4.58
CA ALA A 52 -6.62 -8.58 4.39
C ALA A 52 -5.16 -8.40 3.96
N LEU A 53 -4.34 -9.38 4.33
CA LEU A 53 -2.98 -9.54 3.83
C LEU A 53 -2.85 -10.89 3.14
N THR A 54 -2.03 -10.94 2.10
CA THR A 54 -1.63 -12.19 1.44
C THR A 54 -0.12 -12.28 1.39
N ILE A 55 0.44 -13.31 1.99
CA ILE A 55 1.89 -13.60 1.97
C ILE A 55 2.12 -14.70 0.95
N THR A 56 3.13 -14.55 0.09
CA THR A 56 3.60 -15.60 -0.82
C THR A 56 5.10 -15.81 -0.64
N THR A 57 5.50 -17.06 -0.44
CA THR A 57 6.91 -17.43 -0.20
C THR A 57 7.67 -17.74 -1.49
N THR A 58 8.94 -17.36 -1.53
CA THR A 58 9.81 -17.60 -2.71
C THR A 58 10.77 -18.78 -2.54
N ASP A 59 10.82 -19.35 -1.34
CA ASP A 59 11.74 -20.41 -0.94
C ASP A 59 11.04 -21.45 -0.06
N GLU A 60 11.59 -22.67 -0.05
CA GLU A 60 11.06 -23.77 0.75
C GLU A 60 11.21 -23.53 2.25
N SER A 61 10.30 -24.11 3.03
CA SER A 61 10.35 -24.11 4.50
C SER A 61 10.64 -22.70 5.07
N THR A 62 9.90 -21.71 4.57
CA THR A 62 10.00 -20.33 5.05
C THR A 62 9.09 -20.16 6.25
N THR A 63 9.69 -19.84 7.40
CA THR A 63 8.94 -19.50 8.61
C THR A 63 8.49 -18.05 8.50
N VAL A 64 7.20 -17.81 8.76
CA VAL A 64 6.60 -16.48 8.76
C VAL A 64 5.93 -16.24 10.10
N THR A 65 6.17 -15.07 10.67
CA THR A 65 5.63 -14.59 11.93
C THR A 65 4.86 -13.29 11.66
N ILE A 66 3.60 -13.26 12.07
CA ILE A 66 2.68 -12.14 11.86
C ILE A 66 2.29 -11.62 13.25
N ASN A 67 2.74 -10.42 13.61
CA ASN A 67 2.35 -9.75 14.84
C ASN A 67 1.19 -8.79 14.53
N LEU A 68 0.00 -9.17 14.99
CA LEU A 68 -1.24 -8.54 14.60
C LEU A 68 -1.39 -7.15 15.21
N ARG A 69 -1.90 -6.21 14.42
CA ARG A 69 -2.43 -4.93 14.90
C ARG A 69 -3.87 -4.83 14.47
N MET A 70 -4.79 -4.74 15.41
CA MET A 70 -6.22 -4.65 15.15
C MET A 70 -6.95 -3.95 16.30
N GLU A 71 -8.00 -3.20 16.00
CA GLU A 71 -8.74 -2.44 17.01
C GLU A 71 -9.89 -3.20 17.66
N LYS A 72 -10.48 -4.16 16.95
CA LYS A 72 -11.77 -4.77 17.33
C LYS A 72 -11.74 -6.27 17.10
N GLY A 73 -12.33 -7.01 18.05
CA GLY A 73 -12.64 -8.43 17.93
C GLY A 73 -11.43 -9.34 17.83
N PRO A 74 -11.62 -10.65 18.10
CA PRO A 74 -10.60 -11.64 17.80
C PRO A 74 -10.65 -12.05 16.33
N LEU A 75 -9.48 -12.38 15.79
CA LEU A 75 -9.31 -13.08 14.54
C LEU A 75 -9.31 -14.60 14.78
N LEU A 76 -10.19 -15.33 14.10
CA LEU A 76 -10.23 -16.79 14.17
C LEU A 76 -9.33 -17.42 13.11
N TYR A 77 -8.33 -18.21 13.53
CA TYR A 77 -7.48 -19.00 12.65
C TYR A 77 -7.16 -20.34 13.29
N ASN A 78 -7.30 -21.45 12.56
CA ASN A 78 -7.09 -22.82 13.07
C ASN A 78 -7.81 -23.11 14.40
N ASN A 79 -9.07 -22.66 14.52
CA ASN A 79 -9.89 -22.78 15.75
C ASN A 79 -9.31 -22.05 16.98
N VAL A 80 -8.36 -21.14 16.79
CA VAL A 80 -7.79 -20.29 17.84
C VAL A 80 -8.17 -18.83 17.56
N ASN A 81 -8.59 -18.13 18.62
CA ASN A 81 -8.86 -16.70 18.59
C ASN A 81 -7.58 -15.93 18.91
N TYR A 82 -7.16 -15.07 17.99
CA TYR A 82 -6.01 -14.17 18.13
C TYR A 82 -6.51 -12.73 18.31
N ASN A 83 -6.02 -12.04 19.32
CA ASN A 83 -6.34 -10.65 19.64
C ASN A 83 -5.27 -9.70 19.11
N ASN A 84 -5.45 -8.40 19.37
CA ASN A 84 -4.45 -7.39 19.09
C ASN A 84 -3.10 -7.72 19.77
N ASN A 85 -2.01 -7.58 19.02
CA ASN A 85 -0.64 -7.94 19.38
C ASN A 85 -0.35 -9.44 19.54
N ASP A 86 -1.33 -10.33 19.34
CA ASP A 86 -1.03 -11.76 19.28
C ASP A 86 -0.25 -12.10 18.00
N VAL A 87 0.48 -13.21 18.07
CA VAL A 87 1.41 -13.63 17.03
C VAL A 87 0.94 -14.92 16.38
N ILE A 88 0.76 -14.89 15.07
CA ILE A 88 0.56 -16.10 14.24
C ILE A 88 1.91 -16.51 13.68
N SER A 89 2.28 -17.79 13.84
CA SER A 89 3.48 -18.36 13.21
C SER A 89 3.10 -19.54 12.35
N LEU A 90 3.68 -19.61 11.16
CA LEU A 90 3.42 -20.65 10.17
C LEU A 90 4.65 -20.90 9.30
N VAL A 91 4.70 -22.08 8.68
CA VAL A 91 5.76 -22.46 7.73
C VAL A 91 5.10 -22.69 6.38
N LEU A 92 5.63 -22.04 5.33
CA LEU A 92 5.16 -22.19 3.96
C LEU A 92 6.28 -22.70 3.07
N ASN A 93 5.93 -23.60 2.18
CA ASN A 93 6.80 -24.09 1.12
C ASN A 93 6.84 -23.10 -0.05
N LYS A 94 7.76 -23.29 -0.98
CA LYS A 94 7.97 -22.37 -2.10
C LYS A 94 6.66 -22.20 -2.91
N PHE A 95 6.31 -20.95 -3.21
CA PHE A 95 5.10 -20.56 -3.96
C PHE A 95 3.77 -20.86 -3.28
N TYR A 96 3.78 -21.17 -1.98
CA TYR A 96 2.55 -21.26 -1.21
C TYR A 96 2.16 -19.86 -0.76
N SER A 97 0.86 -19.60 -0.76
CA SER A 97 0.30 -18.34 -0.30
C SER A 97 -0.55 -18.56 0.93
N PHE A 98 -0.42 -17.66 1.90
CA PHE A 98 -1.28 -17.58 3.07
C PHE A 98 -2.05 -16.27 3.04
N LYS A 99 -3.37 -16.33 3.15
CA LYS A 99 -4.24 -15.16 3.21
C LYS A 99 -4.92 -15.08 4.56
N LEU A 100 -4.91 -13.90 5.14
CA LEU A 100 -5.57 -13.58 6.40
C LEU A 100 -6.45 -12.35 6.18
N SER A 101 -7.70 -12.40 6.64
CA SER A 101 -8.65 -11.28 6.55
C SER A 101 -9.33 -11.04 7.88
N HIS A 102 -9.64 -9.77 8.15
CA HIS A 102 -10.32 -9.36 9.37
C HIS A 102 -11.23 -8.16 9.12
N SER A 103 -12.29 -8.05 9.91
CA SER A 103 -13.27 -6.97 9.82
C SER A 103 -12.80 -5.66 10.46
N SER A 104 -11.56 -5.58 10.95
CA SER A 104 -10.93 -4.36 11.49
C SER A 104 -9.75 -3.95 10.61
N ASP A 105 -9.31 -2.70 10.72
CA ASP A 105 -8.12 -2.23 10.02
C ASP A 105 -6.89 -2.98 10.56
N LEU A 106 -6.14 -3.65 9.68
CA LEU A 106 -4.93 -4.40 10.06
C LEU A 106 -3.66 -3.55 9.99
N SER A 107 -3.79 -2.25 9.79
CA SER A 107 -2.67 -1.30 9.70
C SER A 107 -1.77 -1.41 10.93
N GLY A 108 -0.45 -1.48 10.71
CA GLY A 108 0.52 -1.65 11.78
C GLY A 108 0.84 -3.10 12.14
N THR A 109 0.19 -4.07 11.49
CA THR A 109 0.59 -5.49 11.55
C THR A 109 2.00 -5.61 10.98
N THR A 110 2.90 -6.28 11.71
CA THR A 110 4.26 -6.53 11.21
C THR A 110 4.39 -7.98 10.79
N ILE A 111 5.14 -8.20 9.71
CA ILE A 111 5.39 -9.52 9.15
C ILE A 111 6.90 -9.70 9.08
N GLN A 112 7.37 -10.78 9.70
CA GLN A 112 8.76 -11.19 9.71
C GLN A 112 8.88 -12.59 9.12
N ALA A 113 9.92 -12.83 8.33
CA ALA A 113 10.15 -14.13 7.71
C ALA A 113 11.62 -14.55 7.79
N SER A 114 11.87 -15.86 7.76
CA SER A 114 13.23 -16.39 7.71
C SER A 114 13.90 -16.26 6.34
N LYS A 115 13.11 -16.03 5.27
CA LYS A 115 13.56 -15.88 3.88
C LYS A 115 12.68 -14.84 3.15
N PRO A 116 13.14 -14.26 2.03
CA PRO A 116 12.37 -13.25 1.30
C PRO A 116 10.96 -13.74 0.89
N ILE A 117 9.97 -12.90 1.17
CA ILE A 117 8.55 -13.13 0.85
C ILE A 117 7.97 -11.96 0.08
N SER A 118 6.85 -12.19 -0.61
CA SER A 118 5.99 -11.14 -1.14
C SER A 118 4.81 -10.92 -0.20
N VAL A 119 4.40 -9.67 -0.02
CA VAL A 119 3.20 -9.31 0.76
C VAL A 119 2.30 -8.40 -0.08
N LEU A 120 1.03 -8.79 -0.20
CA LEU A 120 -0.05 -7.97 -0.73
C LEU A 120 -0.94 -7.51 0.43
N THR A 121 -1.37 -6.26 0.39
CA THR A 121 -2.48 -5.76 1.19
C THR A 121 -3.72 -5.65 0.32
N SER A 122 -4.88 -5.90 0.90
CA SER A 122 -6.14 -5.66 0.23
C SER A 122 -7.21 -5.26 1.21
N SER A 123 -8.19 -4.52 0.74
CA SER A 123 -9.43 -4.34 1.47
C SER A 123 -10.62 -4.37 0.55
N LYS A 124 -11.76 -4.80 1.07
CA LYS A 124 -13.00 -4.95 0.28
C LYS A 124 -14.08 -4.06 0.82
N ALA A 125 -14.99 -3.66 -0.06
CA ALA A 125 -16.17 -2.87 0.26
C ALA A 125 -15.88 -1.50 0.87
N ASN A 126 -14.81 -0.84 0.41
CA ASN A 126 -14.48 0.52 0.83
C ASN A 126 -15.39 1.54 0.15
N GLN A 127 -15.94 2.44 0.96
CA GLN A 127 -16.61 3.65 0.51
C GLN A 127 -15.83 4.83 1.09
N VAL A 128 -15.02 5.51 0.28
CA VAL A 128 -14.11 6.55 0.81
C VAL A 128 -14.88 7.85 1.02
N THR A 129 -15.76 8.22 0.08
CA THR A 129 -16.64 9.40 0.19
C THR A 129 -18.11 9.06 0.49
N GLY A 130 -18.44 7.78 0.72
CA GLY A 130 -19.79 7.33 1.12
C GLY A 130 -20.85 7.32 0.01
N LYS A 131 -20.48 7.56 -1.25
CA LYS A 131 -21.43 7.55 -2.40
C LYS A 131 -21.23 6.30 -3.26
N HIS A 132 -22.23 5.42 -3.24
CA HIS A 132 -22.60 4.39 -4.24
C HIS A 132 -21.55 3.39 -4.77
N SER A 133 -20.27 3.47 -4.39
CA SER A 133 -19.20 2.62 -4.93
C SER A 133 -18.58 1.75 -3.85
N VAL A 134 -18.65 0.43 -4.02
CA VAL A 134 -18.07 -0.59 -3.15
C VAL A 134 -16.72 -0.96 -3.75
N ASN A 135 -15.66 -0.28 -3.30
CA ASN A 135 -14.34 -0.43 -3.91
C ASN A 135 -13.55 -1.55 -3.25
N GLU A 136 -12.72 -2.21 -4.04
CA GLU A 136 -11.63 -3.03 -3.54
C GLU A 136 -10.35 -2.18 -3.60
N LEU A 137 -9.43 -2.41 -2.67
CA LEU A 137 -8.09 -1.86 -2.73
C LEU A 137 -7.13 -3.05 -2.75
N LEU A 138 -6.09 -2.97 -3.56
CA LEU A 138 -5.07 -3.99 -3.68
C LEU A 138 -3.73 -3.32 -3.95
N GLU A 139 -2.69 -3.70 -3.23
CA GLU A 139 -1.33 -3.24 -3.52
C GLU A 139 -0.29 -4.26 -3.04
N MET A 140 0.84 -4.35 -3.75
CA MET A 140 2.02 -5.07 -3.28
C MET A 140 2.91 -4.14 -2.45
N ILE A 141 3.17 -4.53 -1.21
CA ILE A 141 3.77 -3.65 -0.22
C ILE A 141 5.29 -3.69 -0.33
N LEU A 142 5.92 -2.52 -0.25
CA LEU A 142 7.38 -2.41 -0.15
C LEU A 142 7.89 -3.01 1.17
N PRO A 143 9.00 -3.75 1.15
CA PRO A 143 9.66 -4.16 2.39
C PRO A 143 10.24 -2.97 3.14
N LEU A 144 10.46 -3.14 4.45
CA LEU A 144 10.96 -2.06 5.33
C LEU A 144 12.38 -1.58 4.99
N ASN A 145 13.17 -2.34 4.22
CA ASN A 145 14.46 -1.87 3.71
C ASN A 145 14.34 -1.08 2.38
N GLN A 146 13.12 -0.79 1.93
CA GLN A 146 12.80 -0.02 0.72
C GLN A 146 11.78 1.08 1.02
N ILE A 147 11.69 1.52 2.26
CA ILE A 147 11.06 2.78 2.60
C ILE A 147 12.14 3.85 2.78
N ASP A 148 11.74 5.09 3.00
CA ASP A 148 12.63 6.26 3.03
C ASP A 148 12.16 7.20 4.14
N ASN A 149 12.87 8.30 4.35
CA ASN A 149 12.49 9.34 5.30
C ASN A 149 12.06 10.65 4.62
N PHE A 150 12.09 10.71 3.28
CA PHE A 150 11.67 11.89 2.54
C PHE A 150 10.84 11.52 1.31
N TYR A 151 9.63 12.07 1.25
CA TYR A 151 8.64 11.78 0.21
C TYR A 151 8.11 13.07 -0.40
N VAL A 152 7.97 13.07 -1.72
CA VAL A 152 7.17 14.05 -2.47
C VAL A 152 5.89 13.36 -2.91
N ILE A 153 4.75 13.93 -2.53
CA ILE A 153 3.44 13.37 -2.80
C ILE A 153 2.81 14.17 -3.95
N PRO A 154 2.55 13.54 -5.11
CA PRO A 154 2.02 14.22 -6.27
C PRO A 154 0.55 14.59 -6.09
N GLU A 155 0.08 15.55 -6.88
CA GLU A 155 -1.35 15.78 -7.07
C GLU A 155 -1.90 14.80 -8.12
N ILE A 156 -3.02 14.14 -7.83
CA ILE A 156 -3.73 13.32 -8.81
C ILE A 156 -4.77 14.20 -9.49
N VAL A 157 -4.39 14.87 -10.59
CA VAL A 157 -5.16 15.94 -11.25
C VAL A 157 -6.60 15.53 -11.61
N THR A 158 -6.87 14.25 -11.83
CA THR A 158 -8.22 13.75 -12.13
C THR A 158 -9.13 13.65 -10.90
N ARG A 159 -8.58 13.83 -9.69
CA ARG A 159 -9.29 13.67 -8.42
C ARG A 159 -9.26 14.99 -7.65
N HIS A 160 -10.40 15.40 -7.08
CA HIS A 160 -10.48 16.61 -6.26
C HIS A 160 -9.76 16.46 -4.90
N THR A 161 -9.72 15.23 -4.38
CA THR A 161 -9.18 14.93 -3.05
C THR A 161 -8.55 13.55 -3.06
N SER A 162 -7.51 13.37 -2.25
CA SER A 162 -6.96 12.07 -1.89
C SER A 162 -6.73 12.00 -0.38
N THR A 163 -6.73 10.79 0.18
CA THR A 163 -6.19 10.55 1.51
C THR A 163 -4.74 10.11 1.36
N VAL A 164 -3.82 10.78 2.04
CA VAL A 164 -2.46 10.28 2.24
C VAL A 164 -2.41 9.65 3.61
N ARG A 165 -2.02 8.37 3.67
CA ARG A 165 -1.81 7.67 4.93
C ARG A 165 -0.32 7.42 5.12
N VAL A 166 0.19 7.84 6.27
CA VAL A 166 1.60 7.70 6.65
C VAL A 166 1.70 6.68 7.77
N TYR A 167 2.56 5.68 7.60
CA TYR A 167 2.76 4.58 8.55
C TYR A 167 4.19 4.60 9.07
N CYS A 168 4.35 4.56 10.39
CA CYS A 168 5.65 4.66 11.04
C CYS A 168 6.04 3.30 11.65
N PRO A 169 7.02 2.56 11.10
CA PRO A 169 7.48 1.30 11.70
C PRO A 169 8.05 1.51 13.11
N GLU A 170 8.72 2.64 13.32
CA GLU A 170 9.32 3.09 14.56
C GLU A 170 8.72 4.42 15.01
N GLU A 171 8.92 4.80 16.27
CA GLU A 171 8.53 6.13 16.77
C GLU A 171 9.22 7.22 15.94
N THR A 172 8.42 8.08 15.32
CA THR A 172 8.88 9.01 14.28
C THR A 172 8.30 10.41 14.48
N THR A 173 9.14 11.42 14.30
CA THR A 173 8.73 12.82 14.21
C THR A 173 8.82 13.29 12.76
N LEU A 174 7.70 13.79 12.24
CA LEU A 174 7.51 14.17 10.85
C LEU A 174 7.30 15.68 10.73
N SER A 175 7.93 16.29 9.72
CA SER A 175 7.60 17.63 9.21
C SER A 175 6.82 17.47 7.90
N ILE A 176 5.58 17.93 7.89
CA ILE A 176 4.64 17.83 6.77
C ILE A 176 4.48 19.22 6.16
N TYR A 177 4.64 19.32 4.84
CA TYR A 177 4.52 20.57 4.08
C TYR A 177 3.41 20.44 3.04
N ASN A 178 2.35 21.23 3.20
CA ASN A 178 1.19 21.22 2.30
C ASN A 178 0.96 22.64 1.74
N GLY A 179 1.59 22.94 0.60
CA GLY A 179 1.76 24.32 0.12
C GLY A 179 2.54 25.15 1.14
N ASN A 180 1.95 26.26 1.60
CA ASN A 180 2.61 27.16 2.56
C ASN A 180 2.45 26.73 4.03
N ASN A 181 1.67 25.70 4.31
CA ASN A 181 1.44 25.22 5.67
C ASN A 181 2.49 24.18 6.05
N ARG A 182 3.07 24.34 7.24
CA ARG A 182 3.99 23.37 7.85
C ARG A 182 3.39 22.87 9.17
N LEU A 183 3.39 21.56 9.35
CA LEU A 183 2.98 20.89 10.59
C LEU A 183 4.10 19.94 11.04
N THR A 184 4.33 19.85 12.34
CA THR A 184 5.13 18.78 12.94
C THR A 184 4.19 17.78 13.61
N LYS A 185 4.42 16.49 13.40
CA LYS A 185 3.64 15.42 14.00
C LYS A 185 4.55 14.35 14.61
N HIS A 186 4.24 13.97 15.85
CA HIS A 186 4.83 12.82 16.51
C HIS A 186 3.92 11.60 16.32
N VAL A 187 4.50 10.44 16.01
CA VAL A 187 3.76 9.21 15.73
C VAL A 187 4.48 8.05 16.40
N GLU A 188 3.73 7.26 17.16
CA GLU A 188 4.21 6.08 17.87
C GLU A 188 4.62 4.96 16.90
N ALA A 189 5.43 4.02 17.38
CA ALA A 189 5.84 2.86 16.60
C ALA A 189 4.63 2.00 16.18
N ARG A 190 4.65 1.54 14.93
CA ARG A 190 3.58 0.79 14.24
C ARG A 190 2.27 1.55 14.09
N ASP A 191 2.25 2.85 14.37
CA ASP A 191 1.06 3.67 14.24
C ASP A 191 1.02 4.41 12.89
N PHE A 192 -0.12 5.00 12.58
CA PHE A 192 -0.35 5.70 11.32
C PHE A 192 -1.26 6.91 11.50
N PHE A 193 -1.32 7.74 10.47
CA PHE A 193 -2.31 8.82 10.42
C PHE A 193 -2.62 9.23 8.98
N ASP A 194 -3.78 9.88 8.86
CA ASP A 194 -4.29 10.38 7.58
C ASP A 194 -4.10 11.89 7.43
N ILE A 195 -3.88 12.30 6.19
CA ILE A 195 -3.84 13.70 5.75
C ILE A 195 -4.76 13.82 4.53
N THR A 196 -5.65 14.79 4.55
CA THR A 196 -6.39 15.18 3.34
C THR A 196 -5.46 15.94 2.39
N HIS A 197 -5.36 15.46 1.15
CA HIS A 197 -4.41 15.93 0.16
C HIS A 197 -5.13 16.43 -1.10
N HIS A 198 -4.77 17.65 -1.54
CA HIS A 198 -5.37 18.33 -2.68
C HIS A 198 -4.35 18.93 -3.66
N LYS A 199 -3.08 19.00 -3.27
CA LYS A 199 -1.99 19.66 -4.00
C LYS A 199 -0.68 19.04 -3.59
N ILE A 200 0.35 19.19 -4.40
CA ILE A 200 1.69 18.65 -4.11
C ILE A 200 2.12 18.98 -2.67
N SER A 201 2.56 17.96 -1.96
CA SER A 201 3.05 18.05 -0.58
C SER A 201 4.34 17.26 -0.44
N TYR A 202 5.10 17.52 0.61
CA TYR A 202 6.25 16.69 0.95
C TYR A 202 6.34 16.46 2.45
N ILE A 203 6.83 15.28 2.83
CA ILE A 203 6.92 14.84 4.21
C ILE A 203 8.35 14.40 4.48
N ASN A 204 8.94 14.94 5.54
CA ASN A 204 10.28 14.58 5.99
C ASN A 204 10.22 14.03 7.41
N GLY A 205 10.91 12.91 7.67
CA GLY A 205 10.96 12.25 8.97
C GLY A 205 12.38 12.17 9.52
N ASN A 206 12.48 11.95 10.84
CA ASN A 206 13.76 11.60 11.49
C ASN A 206 14.07 10.09 11.45
N ARG A 207 13.14 9.28 10.93
CA ARG A 207 13.21 7.83 10.71
C ARG A 207 12.52 7.51 9.39
N ASP A 208 12.75 6.31 8.87
CA ASP A 208 12.08 5.86 7.66
C ASP A 208 10.62 5.51 7.94
N PHE A 209 9.73 5.85 7.02
CA PHE A 209 8.27 5.63 7.12
C PHE A 209 7.69 5.25 5.77
N LEU A 210 6.51 4.64 5.74
CA LEU A 210 5.80 4.29 4.50
C LEU A 210 4.70 5.31 4.20
N VAL A 211 4.54 5.66 2.92
CA VAL A 211 3.48 6.57 2.45
C VAL A 211 2.61 5.87 1.42
N MET A 212 1.30 5.85 1.69
CA MET A 212 0.28 5.41 0.73
C MET A 212 -0.57 6.61 0.34
N ILE A 213 -0.96 6.67 -0.94
CA ILE A 213 -2.01 7.57 -1.40
C ILE A 213 -3.24 6.75 -1.78
N ILE A 214 -4.40 7.22 -1.35
CA ILE A 214 -5.71 6.67 -1.67
C ILE A 214 -6.52 7.79 -2.32
N PRO A 215 -6.50 7.90 -3.66
CA PRO A 215 -7.30 8.89 -4.35
C PRO A 215 -8.78 8.57 -4.21
N HIS A 216 -9.58 9.60 -3.92
CA HIS A 216 -11.03 9.43 -3.73
C HIS A 216 -11.71 9.18 -5.08
N GLU A 217 -13.03 8.96 -5.03
CA GLU A 217 -13.86 8.85 -6.22
C GLU A 217 -13.73 10.11 -7.10
N LEU A 218 -14.02 9.99 -8.40
CA LEU A 218 -14.05 11.11 -9.34
C LEU A 218 -15.06 12.18 -8.89
N PRO A 219 -14.91 13.43 -9.37
CA PRO A 219 -15.91 14.47 -9.18
C PRO A 219 -17.33 13.99 -9.51
N GLY A 220 -18.27 14.19 -8.59
CA GLY A 220 -19.62 13.65 -8.69
C GLY A 220 -19.84 12.30 -8.00
N GLY A 221 -18.79 11.69 -7.41
CA GLY A 221 -18.90 10.43 -6.66
C GLY A 221 -18.94 9.19 -7.58
N THR A 222 -18.35 9.29 -8.76
CA THR A 222 -18.28 8.19 -9.75
C THR A 222 -16.86 7.61 -9.79
N GLY A 223 -16.69 6.44 -10.39
CA GLY A 223 -15.37 5.83 -10.57
C GLY A 223 -14.80 5.17 -9.31
N THR A 224 -13.76 4.35 -9.52
CA THR A 224 -13.16 3.55 -8.46
C THR A 224 -12.11 4.35 -7.68
N VAL A 225 -11.99 4.03 -6.39
CA VAL A 225 -10.80 4.37 -5.60
C VAL A 225 -9.77 3.28 -5.80
N PHE A 226 -8.50 3.66 -5.66
CA PHE A 226 -7.39 2.72 -5.69
C PHE A 226 -6.39 3.16 -4.63
N MET A 227 -5.40 2.31 -4.37
CA MET A 227 -4.33 2.60 -3.43
C MET A 227 -2.99 2.45 -4.15
N MET A 228 -2.05 3.33 -3.84
CA MET A 228 -0.72 3.30 -4.44
C MET A 228 0.33 3.61 -3.37
N THR A 229 1.43 2.87 -3.39
CA THR A 229 2.61 3.26 -2.62
C THR A 229 3.31 4.45 -3.26
N ILE A 230 3.54 5.51 -2.48
CA ILE A 230 4.44 6.59 -2.89
C ILE A 230 5.85 6.18 -2.52
N HIS A 231 6.77 6.22 -3.48
CA HIS A 231 8.17 5.92 -3.26
C HIS A 231 8.93 7.13 -2.71
N GLY A 232 9.94 6.86 -1.87
CA GLY A 232 10.82 7.89 -1.33
C GLY A 232 11.71 8.48 -2.42
N VAL A 233 12.18 9.72 -2.23
CA VAL A 233 12.94 10.42 -3.27
C VAL A 233 14.26 9.72 -3.61
N ASN A 234 14.83 8.95 -2.69
CA ASN A 234 16.08 8.21 -2.93
C ASN A 234 15.86 6.97 -3.82
N GLN A 235 14.61 6.62 -4.12
CA GLN A 235 14.24 5.55 -5.05
C GLN A 235 13.92 6.07 -6.45
N TYR A 236 14.01 7.38 -6.67
CA TYR A 236 13.69 7.96 -7.97
C TYR A 236 14.73 7.57 -9.02
N MET A 237 14.24 7.27 -10.21
CA MET A 237 15.05 6.88 -11.36
C MET A 237 15.12 8.03 -12.36
N SER A 238 16.18 8.03 -13.17
CA SER A 238 16.30 8.97 -14.29
C SER A 238 15.40 8.60 -15.48
N THR A 239 14.80 7.42 -15.49
CA THR A 239 13.96 6.91 -16.59
C THR A 239 12.88 6.00 -16.02
N TYR A 240 11.67 6.13 -16.56
CA TYR A 240 10.51 5.32 -16.18
C TYR A 240 9.81 4.82 -17.44
N ASP A 241 9.48 3.54 -17.44
CA ASP A 241 8.64 2.91 -18.45
C ASP A 241 7.26 2.61 -17.86
N PHE A 242 6.20 2.94 -18.59
CA PHE A 242 4.82 2.68 -18.18
C PHE A 242 4.05 2.02 -19.31
N ALA A 243 3.27 0.99 -18.97
CA ALA A 243 2.36 0.37 -19.91
C ALA A 243 1.05 1.17 -19.97
N VAL A 244 0.64 1.58 -21.16
CA VAL A 244 -0.67 2.21 -21.38
C VAL A 244 -1.58 1.19 -22.05
N PRO A 245 -2.67 0.74 -21.41
CA PRO A 245 -3.63 -0.16 -22.03
C PRO A 245 -4.24 0.48 -23.28
N ALA A 246 -4.18 -0.21 -24.41
CA ALA A 246 -4.83 0.20 -25.65
C ALA A 246 -6.32 -0.16 -25.61
N ILE A 247 -7.09 0.60 -24.83
CA ILE A 247 -8.54 0.43 -24.68
C ILE A 247 -9.24 1.64 -25.30
N ASP A 248 -10.13 1.39 -26.24
CA ASP A 248 -10.92 2.43 -26.89
C ASP A 248 -11.75 3.22 -25.87
N ASN A 249 -11.84 4.54 -26.05
CA ASN A 249 -12.60 5.48 -25.21
C ASN A 249 -12.12 5.67 -23.77
N LEU A 250 -10.89 5.29 -23.42
CA LEU A 250 -10.25 5.68 -22.15
C LEU A 250 -9.22 6.80 -22.35
N LYS A 251 -9.11 7.70 -21.36
CA LYS A 251 -8.03 8.70 -21.27
C LYS A 251 -7.05 8.29 -20.18
N SER A 252 -5.80 8.11 -20.55
CA SER A 252 -4.71 7.86 -19.59
C SER A 252 -4.09 9.17 -19.14
N HIS A 253 -3.72 9.23 -17.86
CA HIS A 253 -3.11 10.40 -17.23
C HIS A 253 -1.80 10.01 -16.55
N ILE A 254 -0.81 10.90 -16.62
CA ILE A 254 0.49 10.74 -15.95
C ILE A 254 0.77 12.04 -15.20
N THR A 255 1.10 11.94 -13.92
CA THR A 255 1.61 13.06 -13.13
C THR A 255 3.10 12.85 -12.91
N VAL A 256 3.90 13.87 -13.24
CA VAL A 256 5.34 13.90 -12.95
C VAL A 256 5.62 15.06 -12.00
N CYS A 257 6.23 14.77 -10.86
CA CYS A 257 6.72 15.78 -9.93
C CYS A 257 8.24 15.88 -10.04
N VAL A 258 8.72 17.03 -10.50
CA VAL A 258 10.15 17.33 -10.59
C VAL A 258 10.49 18.54 -9.74
N LYS A 259 11.74 18.60 -9.27
CA LYS A 259 12.28 19.81 -8.65
C LYS A 259 12.26 20.94 -9.68
N SER A 260 11.80 22.13 -9.29
CA SER A 260 11.70 23.28 -10.21
C SER A 260 13.02 23.62 -10.89
N SER A 261 14.16 23.43 -10.22
CA SER A 261 15.50 23.62 -10.78
C SER A 261 15.89 22.65 -11.90
N ALA A 262 15.11 21.59 -12.14
CA ALA A 262 15.32 20.66 -13.26
C ALA A 262 14.60 21.10 -14.54
N LEU A 263 13.81 22.18 -14.48
CA LEU A 263 13.04 22.75 -15.61
C LEU A 263 13.70 23.99 -16.22
N SER A 264 14.80 24.46 -15.63
CA SER A 264 15.63 25.57 -16.11
C SER A 264 16.81 25.05 -16.91
#